data_AF-A0A946K1J9-F1
#
_entry.id   AF-A0A946K1J9-F1
#
_cell.length_a   1.000
_cell.length_b   1.000
_cell.length_c   1.000
_cell.angle_alpha   90.00
_cell.angle_beta   90.00
_cell.angle_gamma   90.00
#
_symmetry.space_group_name_H-M   'P 1'
#
loop_
_entity.id
_entity.type
_entity.pdbx_description
1 polymer ?
#
loop_
_entity_poly.entity_id
_entity_poly.type
_entity_poly.pdbx_seq_one_letter_code
_entity_poly.pdbx_strand_id
1 'polypeptide(L)'
;QLDRLQNSTLTPSGSILHDMETDQISFSRFAMEKTLEHERYFKSQPFTPALKDKYEVLAKKSIEDQAAIEVSDTLTFDEYLLKIAEEYKPLAVGS
;
A
#
# COMPACT_ATOMS: atom_id res chain seq x y z
N GLN A 1 -11.44 5.07 -24.22
CA GLN A 1 -12.35 4.92 -23.05
C GLN A 1 -13.68 4.26 -23.44
N LEU A 2 -14.30 4.64 -24.57
CA LEU A 2 -15.51 3.99 -25.11
C LEU A 2 -15.38 2.46 -25.29
N ASP A 3 -14.19 1.96 -25.65
CA ASP A 3 -14.01 0.52 -25.90
C ASP A 3 -14.17 -0.34 -24.65
N ARG A 4 -13.86 0.19 -23.45
CA ARG A 4 -14.05 -0.52 -22.17
C ARG A 4 -15.52 -0.62 -21.75
N LEU A 5 -16.38 0.26 -22.29
CA LEU A 5 -17.83 0.18 -22.11
C LEU A 5 -18.46 -0.88 -23.02
N GLN A 6 -17.85 -1.11 -24.19
CA GLN A 6 -18.31 -2.09 -25.18
C GLN A 6 -17.73 -3.48 -24.95
N ASN A 7 -16.55 -3.58 -24.34
CA ASN A 7 -15.91 -4.83 -23.96
C ASN A 7 -15.40 -4.78 -22.51
N SER A 8 -16.09 -5.49 -21.62
CA SER A 8 -15.77 -5.54 -20.19
C SER A 8 -14.41 -6.17 -19.90
N THR A 9 -13.88 -7.04 -20.78
CA THR A 9 -12.57 -7.69 -20.61
C THR A 9 -11.40 -6.71 -20.75
N LEU A 10 -11.63 -5.52 -21.32
CA LEU A 10 -10.63 -4.43 -21.40
C LEU A 10 -10.52 -3.62 -20.10
N THR A 11 -11.34 -3.93 -19.09
CA THR A 11 -11.15 -3.38 -17.74
C THR A 11 -10.13 -4.21 -16.98
N PRO A 12 -9.36 -3.64 -16.02
CA PRO A 12 -8.43 -4.42 -15.21
C PRO A 12 -9.12 -5.62 -14.52
N SER A 13 -10.31 -5.41 -13.96
CA SER A 13 -11.11 -6.48 -13.36
C SER A 13 -11.57 -7.52 -14.38
N GLY A 14 -11.98 -7.10 -15.58
CA GLY A 14 -12.41 -8.02 -16.64
C GLY A 14 -11.26 -8.83 -17.23
N SER A 15 -10.06 -8.26 -17.33
CA SER A 15 -8.86 -9.00 -17.74
C SER A 15 -8.48 -10.05 -16.70
N ILE A 16 -8.55 -9.71 -15.40
CA ILE A 16 -8.29 -10.67 -14.32
C ILE A 16 -9.28 -11.84 -14.37
N LEU A 17 -10.58 -11.56 -14.55
CA LEU A 17 -11.60 -12.61 -14.69
C LEU A 17 -11.37 -13.46 -15.93
N HIS A 18 -11.01 -12.85 -17.06
CA HIS A 18 -10.70 -13.56 -18.29
C HIS A 18 -9.49 -14.51 -18.14
N ASP A 19 -8.41 -14.04 -17.50
CA ASP A 19 -7.22 -14.84 -17.24
C ASP A 19 -7.57 -16.03 -16.31
N MET A 20 -8.33 -15.77 -15.25
CA MET A 20 -8.79 -16.82 -14.32
C MET A 20 -9.66 -17.89 -14.99
N GLU A 21 -10.59 -17.49 -15.87
CA GLU A 21 -11.45 -18.39 -16.63
C GLU A 21 -10.66 -19.20 -17.67
N THR A 22 -9.70 -18.56 -18.34
CA THR A 22 -8.87 -19.20 -19.37
C THR A 22 -7.94 -20.25 -18.78
N ASP A 23 -7.28 -19.91 -17.67
CA ASP A 23 -6.32 -20.79 -17.01
C ASP A 23 -6.98 -21.75 -16.01
N GLN A 24 -8.30 -21.60 -15.78
CA GLN A 24 -9.09 -22.39 -14.83
C GLN A 24 -8.52 -22.34 -13.40
N ILE A 25 -8.18 -21.14 -12.94
CA ILE A 25 -7.54 -20.90 -11.64
C ILE A 25 -8.41 -20.03 -10.72
N SER A 26 -8.27 -20.25 -9.41
CA SER A 26 -8.86 -19.37 -8.40
C SER A 26 -8.18 -18.00 -8.38
N PHE A 27 -8.87 -16.99 -7.87
CA PHE A 27 -8.28 -15.66 -7.66
C PHE A 27 -7.02 -15.71 -6.78
N SER A 28 -7.01 -16.55 -5.73
CA SER A 28 -5.83 -16.70 -4.86
C SER A 28 -4.62 -17.23 -5.62
N ARG A 29 -4.82 -18.14 -6.57
CA ARG A 29 -3.75 -18.66 -7.42
C ARG A 29 -3.25 -17.58 -8.38
N PHE A 30 -4.16 -16.88 -9.06
CA PHE A 30 -3.84 -15.75 -9.94
C PHE A 30 -3.03 -14.67 -9.20
N ALA A 31 -3.50 -14.23 -8.02
CA ALA A 31 -2.85 -13.19 -7.23
C ALA A 31 -1.46 -13.61 -6.75
N MET A 32 -1.27 -14.89 -6.39
CA MET A 32 0.04 -15.43 -6.02
C MET A 32 0.98 -15.44 -7.22
N GLU A 33 0.52 -15.89 -8.39
CA GLU A 33 1.33 -15.89 -9.61
C GLU A 33 1.78 -14.48 -10.00
N LYS A 34 0.89 -13.50 -9.94
CA LYS A 34 1.23 -12.08 -10.14
C LYS A 34 2.19 -11.54 -9.10
N THR A 35 2.05 -11.94 -7.84
CA THR A 35 2.99 -11.58 -6.77
C THR A 35 4.40 -12.09 -7.08
N LEU A 36 4.51 -13.36 -7.48
CA LEU A 36 5.80 -13.97 -7.84
C LEU A 36 6.38 -13.37 -9.12
N GLU A 37 5.55 -13.02 -10.10
CA GLU A 37 5.96 -12.31 -11.31
C GLU A 37 6.60 -10.95 -10.98
N HIS A 38 5.91 -10.14 -10.16
CA HIS A 38 6.43 -8.85 -9.70
C HIS A 38 7.69 -9.00 -8.87
N GLU A 39 7.75 -9.97 -7.95
CA GLU A 39 8.94 -10.25 -7.15
C GLU A 39 10.15 -10.54 -8.05
N ARG A 40 10.01 -11.46 -9.01
CA ARG A 40 11.08 -11.80 -9.97
C ARG A 40 11.51 -10.58 -10.77
N TYR A 41 10.55 -9.83 -11.31
CA TYR A 41 10.82 -8.62 -12.08
C TYR A 41 11.65 -7.61 -11.28
N PHE A 42 11.21 -7.23 -10.08
CA PHE A 42 11.93 -6.25 -9.27
C PHE A 42 13.28 -6.77 -8.77
N LYS A 43 13.42 -8.06 -8.44
CA LYS A 43 14.73 -8.65 -8.08
C LYS A 43 15.72 -8.69 -9.24
N SER A 44 15.23 -8.83 -10.48
CA SER A 44 16.08 -8.83 -11.67
C SER A 44 16.62 -7.45 -12.04
N GLN A 45 16.09 -6.38 -11.43
CA GLN A 45 16.47 -4.99 -11.68
C GLN A 45 17.27 -4.46 -10.48
N PRO A 46 18.59 -4.64 -10.43
CA PRO A 46 19.39 -4.13 -9.32
C PRO A 46 19.32 -2.61 -9.26
N PHE A 47 19.28 -2.05 -8.05
CA PHE A 47 19.41 -0.62 -7.89
C PHE A 47 20.76 -0.12 -8.42
N THR A 48 20.76 1.10 -8.96
CA THR A 48 22.00 1.82 -9.16
C THR A 48 22.64 2.10 -7.78
N PRO A 49 23.98 2.19 -7.69
CA PRO A 49 24.64 2.50 -6.42
C PRO A 49 24.06 3.75 -5.73
N ALA A 50 23.84 4.82 -6.50
CA ALA A 50 23.27 6.07 -5.97
C ALA A 50 21.85 5.89 -5.40
N LEU A 51 21.01 5.06 -6.03
CA LEU A 51 19.66 4.82 -5.54
C LEU A 51 19.67 3.95 -4.28
N LYS A 52 20.58 2.97 -4.22
CA LYS A 52 20.80 2.14 -3.03
C LYS A 52 21.24 3.00 -1.84
N ASP A 53 22.28 3.81 -2.02
CA ASP A 53 22.82 4.70 -0.97
C ASP A 53 21.73 5.66 -0.45
N LYS A 54 20.93 6.23 -1.38
CA LYS A 54 19.80 7.09 -1.00
C LYS A 54 18.82 6.37 -0.07
N TYR A 55 18.40 5.15 -0.41
CA TYR A 55 17.43 4.42 0.40
C TYR A 55 18.01 3.93 1.73
N GLU A 56 19.29 3.57 1.79
CA GLU A 56 19.96 3.22 3.05
C GLU A 56 20.01 4.41 4.00
N VAL A 57 20.33 5.61 3.49
CA VAL A 57 20.28 6.85 4.28
C VAL A 57 18.86 7.14 4.77
N LEU A 58 17.86 7.01 3.91
CA LEU A 58 16.46 7.23 4.29
C LEU A 58 15.97 6.25 5.35
N ALA A 59 16.32 4.96 5.24
CA ALA A 59 15.94 3.94 6.21
C ALA A 59 16.57 4.21 7.58
N LYS A 60 17.85 4.59 7.61
CA LYS A 60 18.51 4.99 8.86
C LYS A 60 17.82 6.21 9.46
N LYS A 61 17.58 7.24 8.65
CA LYS A 61 16.92 8.46 9.09
C LYS A 61 15.51 8.21 9.62
N SER A 62 14.72 7.32 9.00
CA SER A 62 13.36 7.03 9.49
C SER A 62 13.36 6.42 10.89
N ILE A 63 14.36 5.59 11.21
CA ILE A 63 14.50 4.99 12.55
C ILE A 63 14.93 6.05 13.58
N GLU A 64 15.87 6.91 13.23
CA GLU A 64 16.31 8.02 14.07
C GLU A 64 15.17 9.00 14.36
N ASP A 65 14.41 9.36 13.33
CA ASP A 65 13.26 10.25 13.44
C ASP A 65 12.15 9.62 14.29
N GLN A 66 11.88 8.32 14.11
CA GLN A 66 10.92 7.59 14.96
C GLN A 66 11.34 7.60 16.44
N ALA A 67 12.61 7.28 16.74
CA ALA A 67 13.10 7.30 18.12
C ALA A 67 13.04 8.70 18.73
N ALA A 68 13.31 9.74 17.94
CA ALA A 68 13.20 11.13 18.40
C ALA A 68 11.76 11.49 18.75
N ILE A 69 10.78 11.03 17.94
CA ILE A 69 9.35 11.20 18.23
C ILE A 69 8.99 10.50 19.54
N GLU A 70 9.33 9.22 19.67
CA GLU A 70 9.03 8.39 20.85
C GLU A 70 9.64 8.97 22.15
N VAL A 71 10.85 9.53 22.09
CA VAL A 71 11.48 10.22 23.23
C VAL A 71 10.80 11.55 23.54
N SER A 72 10.23 12.22 22.53
CA SER A 72 9.54 13.50 22.69
C SER A 72 8.07 13.37 23.11
N ASP A 73 7.52 12.15 23.19
CA ASP A 73 6.15 11.92 23.59
C ASP A 73 5.93 12.38 25.04
N THR A 74 5.00 13.32 25.21
CA THR A 74 4.60 13.86 26.53
C THR A 74 3.29 13.28 27.04
N LEU A 75 2.61 12.49 26.21
CA LEU A 75 1.33 11.86 26.52
C LEU A 75 1.49 10.35 26.46
N THR A 76 0.79 9.64 27.35
CA THR A 76 0.57 8.22 27.17
C THR A 76 -0.28 7.96 25.92
N PHE A 77 -0.23 6.73 25.40
CA PHE A 77 -1.03 6.35 24.24
C PHE A 77 -2.54 6.53 24.50
N ASP A 78 -3.03 6.21 25.69
CA ASP A 78 -4.44 6.36 26.05
C ASP A 78 -4.86 7.83 26.11
N GLU A 79 -4.02 8.72 26.69
CA GLU A 79 -4.28 10.17 26.72
C GLU A 79 -4.31 10.77 25.31
N TYR A 80 -3.41 10.32 24.43
CA TYR A 80 -3.41 10.71 23.04
C TYR A 80 -4.70 10.29 22.33
N LEU A 81 -5.16 9.04 22.51
CA LEU A 81 -6.41 8.55 21.93
C LEU A 81 -7.63 9.31 22.43
N LEU A 82 -7.69 9.63 23.73
CA LEU A 82 -8.76 10.45 24.30
C LEU A 82 -8.78 11.85 23.70
N LYS A 83 -7.61 12.50 23.59
CA LYS A 83 -7.49 13.81 22.94
C LYS A 83 -7.96 13.79 21.49
N ILE A 84 -7.55 12.78 20.71
CA ILE A 84 -8.02 12.60 19.34
C ILE A 84 -9.54 12.37 19.31
N ALA A 85 -10.09 11.52 20.17
CA ALA A 85 -11.54 11.29 20.22
C ALA A 85 -12.33 12.56 20.58
N GLU A 86 -11.79 13.43 21.42
CA GLU A 86 -12.38 14.74 21.73
C GLU A 86 -12.31 15.72 20.56
N GLU A 87 -11.22 15.72 19.80
CA GLU A 87 -11.05 16.51 18.57
C GLU A 87 -12.00 16.04 17.45
N TYR A 88 -12.28 14.73 17.39
CA TYR A 88 -13.25 14.12 16.48
C TYR A 88 -14.70 14.14 17.00
N LYS A 89 -15.05 14.96 18.01
CA LYS A 89 -16.46 15.22 18.34
C LYS A 89 -17.19 15.67 17.07
N PRO A 90 -18.18 14.89 16.59
CA PRO A 90 -18.81 15.21 15.32
C PRO A 90 -19.57 16.54 15.44
N LEU A 91 -19.61 17.30 14.34
CA LEU A 91 -20.60 18.36 14.07
C LEU A 91 -22.05 17.81 14.04
N ALA A 92 -22.34 16.70 14.71
CA ALA A 92 -23.65 16.10 14.87
C ALA A 92 -24.46 16.85 15.94
N VAL A 93 -24.67 18.14 15.73
CA VAL A 93 -25.84 18.86 16.23
C VAL A 93 -26.35 19.68 15.04
N GLY A 94 -27.21 19.07 14.23
CA GLY A 94 -27.81 19.76 13.09
C GLY A 94 -28.33 18.84 12.00
N SER A 95 -29.37 18.06 12.29
CA SER A 95 -30.41 17.62 11.35
C SER A 95 -31.63 17.20 12.15
#